data_AF-A0A1F8SM48-F1
#
_entry.id   AF-A0A1F8SM48-F1
#
_cell.length_a   1.000
_cell.length_b   1.000
_cell.length_c   1.000
_cell.angle_alpha   90.00
_cell.angle_beta   90.00
_cell.angle_gamma   90.00
#
_symmetry.space_group_name_H-M   'P 1'
#
loop_
_entity.id
_entity.type
_entity.pdbx_description
1 polymer ?
#
loop_
_entity_poly.entity_id
_entity_poly.type
_entity_poly.pdbx_seq_one_letter_code
_entity_poly.pdbx_strand_id
1 'polypeptide(L)'
;MGAKYSTTEYRYPHEYLILGVTIIVVFLVIALTAAATVCGSALFVLVIAFFGYLASRSKHQALLSEAQQVTPLNGPEMMPLIHTNSTRLQVEPVNVFIVPSRQLNAYTFGMDSPKAIVLYSSLFKIMDRDEIQFILGHEMGHVKLGHTWLNTLVGGLSGIPSSLGAAAIMELAFRWWNRACEYSADRAGVLACGRPNKAISALVKLEAGGIAHTQAGMQAAIQHIETEDDDFMHNLEELMASHPMIAKRIDEIRSFSTSLAYQRIQSLMDQNLAF
;
A
#
# COMPACT_ATOMS: atom_id res chain seq x y z
N MET A 1 22.64 16.02 13.39
CA MET A 1 21.57 16.98 13.04
C MET A 1 20.30 16.17 12.83
N GLY A 2 19.29 16.33 13.69
CA GLY A 2 18.03 15.59 13.56
C GLY A 2 17.20 16.09 12.38
N ALA A 3 16.35 15.21 11.84
CA ALA A 3 15.38 15.55 10.80
C ALA A 3 14.55 16.79 11.19
N LYS A 4 14.46 17.78 10.28
CA LYS A 4 13.69 19.03 10.48
C LYS A 4 12.17 18.87 10.41
N TYR A 5 11.66 17.66 10.15
CA TYR A 5 10.23 17.34 10.11
C TYR A 5 9.98 15.89 10.49
N SER A 6 8.78 15.60 11.00
CA SER A 6 8.33 14.24 11.23
C SER A 6 7.67 13.68 9.96
N THR A 7 8.23 12.59 9.45
CA THR A 7 7.72 11.82 8.30
C THR A 7 6.47 10.99 8.61
N THR A 8 5.74 11.30 9.69
CA THR A 8 4.41 10.72 9.93
C THR A 8 3.30 11.76 9.76
N GLU A 9 3.64 13.03 9.53
CA GLU A 9 2.65 14.12 9.36
C GLU A 9 1.76 13.93 8.12
N TYR A 10 2.20 13.15 7.13
CA TYR A 10 1.40 12.85 5.93
C TYR A 10 0.42 11.68 6.12
N ARG A 11 0.32 11.11 7.32
CA ARG A 11 -0.67 10.06 7.61
C ARG A 11 -2.09 10.59 7.39
N TYR A 12 -2.97 9.74 6.85
CA TYR A 12 -4.39 10.04 6.70
C TYR A 12 -5.00 10.36 8.08
N PRO A 13 -5.73 11.47 8.26
CA PRO A 13 -6.07 12.00 9.58
C PRO A 13 -6.88 11.02 10.44
N HIS A 14 -7.71 10.20 9.80
CA HIS A 14 -8.58 9.26 10.50
C HIS A 14 -7.97 7.85 10.63
N GLU A 15 -6.76 7.60 10.13
CA GLU A 15 -6.20 6.25 10.09
C GLU A 15 -6.07 5.61 11.49
N TYR A 16 -5.59 6.35 12.49
CA TYR A 16 -5.49 5.83 13.87
C TYR A 16 -6.85 5.62 14.53
N LEU A 17 -7.83 6.46 14.21
CA LEU A 17 -9.19 6.29 14.70
C LEU A 17 -9.81 5.03 14.10
N ILE A 18 -9.65 4.82 12.79
CA ILE A 18 -10.09 3.62 12.08
C ILE A 18 -9.40 2.38 12.67
N LEU A 19 -8.08 2.41 12.87
CA LEU A 19 -7.34 1.33 13.52
C LEU A 19 -7.90 1.01 14.93
N GLY A 20 -8.16 2.04 15.74
CA GLY A 20 -8.76 1.88 17.06
C GLY A 20 -10.12 1.19 17.01
N VAL A 21 -10.99 1.61 16.09
CA VAL A 21 -12.30 0.96 15.86
C VAL A 21 -12.12 -0.48 15.38
N THR A 22 -11.22 -0.74 14.44
CA THR A 22 -10.92 -2.09 13.94
C THR A 22 -10.45 -3.01 15.06
N ILE A 23 -9.56 -2.55 15.94
CA ILE A 23 -9.11 -3.33 17.11
C ILE A 23 -10.27 -3.64 18.05
N ILE A 24 -11.14 -2.66 18.32
CA ILE A 24 -12.32 -2.85 19.17
C ILE A 24 -13.27 -3.89 18.55
N VAL A 25 -13.56 -3.78 17.24
CA VAL A 25 -14.43 -4.73 16.52
C VAL A 25 -13.84 -6.14 16.57
N VAL A 26 -12.54 -6.30 16.28
CA VAL A 26 -11.87 -7.60 16.36
C VAL A 26 -11.95 -8.19 17.77
N PHE A 27 -11.69 -7.38 18.80
CA PHE A 27 -11.78 -7.83 20.19
C PHE A 27 -13.22 -8.24 20.57
N LEU A 28 -14.22 -7.46 20.19
CA LEU A 28 -15.63 -7.78 20.45
C LEU A 28 -16.05 -9.08 19.74
N VAL A 29 -15.67 -9.26 18.48
CA VAL A 29 -15.95 -10.50 17.74
C VAL A 29 -15.28 -11.70 18.42
N ILE A 30 -14.03 -11.57 18.84
CA ILE A 30 -13.32 -12.63 19.57
C ILE A 30 -14.02 -12.92 20.90
N ALA A 31 -14.39 -11.90 21.68
CA ALA A 31 -15.04 -12.08 22.96
C ALA A 31 -16.41 -12.79 22.83
N LEU A 32 -17.24 -12.37 21.85
CA LEU A 32 -18.54 -12.96 21.59
C LEU A 32 -18.46 -14.40 21.08
N THR A 33 -17.49 -14.70 20.20
CA THR A 33 -17.31 -16.05 19.66
C THR A 33 -16.63 -17.00 20.65
N ALA A 34 -15.68 -16.51 21.45
CA ALA A 34 -15.01 -17.28 22.50
C ALA A 34 -15.96 -17.64 23.64
N ALA A 35 -16.89 -16.75 24.01
CA ALA A 35 -17.94 -17.06 24.99
C ALA A 35 -18.89 -18.17 24.51
N ALA A 36 -19.14 -18.26 23.20
CA ALA A 36 -20.00 -19.27 22.61
C ALA A 36 -19.31 -20.63 22.37
N THR A 37 -17.98 -20.67 22.29
CA THR A 37 -17.19 -21.87 21.97
C THR A 37 -16.11 -22.10 23.02
N VAL A 38 -16.49 -22.79 24.10
CA VAL A 38 -15.65 -23.19 25.25
C VAL A 38 -14.22 -23.54 24.81
N CYS A 39 -13.24 -22.75 25.24
CA CYS A 39 -11.77 -22.95 25.26
C CYS A 39 -11.02 -23.43 23.98
N GLY A 40 -11.69 -23.97 22.96
CA GLY A 40 -11.07 -24.46 21.72
C GLY A 40 -10.83 -23.37 20.68
N SER A 41 -11.53 -22.24 20.77
CA SER A 41 -11.46 -21.14 19.81
C SER A 41 -10.10 -20.43 19.82
N ALA A 42 -9.49 -20.21 20.99
CA ALA A 42 -8.17 -19.57 21.07
C ALA A 42 -7.08 -20.45 20.43
N LEU A 43 -7.07 -21.75 20.73
CA LEU A 43 -6.14 -22.70 20.11
C LEU A 43 -6.39 -22.80 18.59
N PHE A 44 -7.66 -22.83 18.18
CA PHE A 44 -8.04 -22.86 16.77
C PHE A 44 -7.56 -21.61 16.01
N VAL A 45 -7.74 -20.41 16.58
CA VAL A 45 -7.24 -19.15 16.01
C VAL A 45 -5.72 -19.16 15.92
N LEU A 46 -5.01 -19.62 16.96
CA LEU A 46 -3.55 -19.73 16.93
C LEU A 46 -3.07 -20.72 15.86
N VAL A 47 -3.77 -21.85 15.68
CA VAL A 47 -3.45 -22.86 14.65
C VAL A 47 -3.67 -22.28 13.25
N ILE A 48 -4.81 -21.61 13.00
CA ILE A 48 -5.07 -20.94 11.73
C ILE A 48 -4.03 -19.86 11.46
N ALA A 49 -3.71 -19.02 12.44
CA ALA A 49 -2.70 -17.98 12.31
C ALA A 49 -1.31 -18.57 12.02
N PHE A 50 -0.96 -19.67 12.67
CA PHE A 50 0.30 -20.39 12.44
C PHE A 50 0.38 -20.96 11.03
N PHE A 51 -0.65 -21.66 10.55
CA PHE A 51 -0.66 -22.19 9.18
C PHE A 51 -0.72 -21.07 8.13
N GLY A 52 -1.46 -19.99 8.39
CA GLY A 52 -1.46 -18.78 7.54
C GLY A 52 -0.08 -18.13 7.44
N TYR A 53 0.64 -18.04 8.56
CA TYR A 53 2.02 -17.57 8.60
C TYR A 53 2.96 -18.47 7.80
N LEU A 54 2.87 -19.79 7.94
CA LEU A 54 3.68 -20.73 7.16
C LEU A 54 3.37 -20.65 5.65
N ALA A 55 2.09 -20.55 5.28
CA ALA A 55 1.67 -20.42 3.89
C ALA A 55 2.17 -19.11 3.26
N SER A 56 2.04 -18.00 3.98
CA SER A 56 2.61 -16.70 3.59
C SER A 56 4.12 -16.82 3.39
N ARG A 57 4.85 -17.36 4.37
CA ARG A 57 6.31 -17.55 4.28
C ARG A 57 6.72 -18.37 3.05
N SER A 58 6.02 -19.47 2.77
CA SER A 58 6.31 -20.33 1.62
C SER A 58 6.12 -19.60 0.28
N LYS A 59 4.99 -18.89 0.11
CA LYS A 59 4.73 -18.06 -1.09
C LYS A 59 5.82 -17.00 -1.28
N HIS A 60 6.25 -16.34 -0.20
CA HIS A 60 7.29 -15.32 -0.27
C HIS A 60 8.66 -15.91 -0.64
N GLN A 61 9.02 -17.07 -0.10
CA GLN A 61 10.25 -17.76 -0.47
C GLN A 61 10.26 -18.16 -1.96
N ALA A 62 9.12 -18.63 -2.47
CA ALA A 62 8.97 -18.93 -3.90
C ALA A 62 9.16 -17.66 -4.76
N LEU A 63 8.50 -16.56 -4.42
CA LEU A 63 8.62 -15.29 -5.15
C LEU A 63 10.03 -14.72 -5.11
N LEU A 64 10.74 -14.82 -3.98
CA LEU A 64 12.12 -14.37 -3.85
C LEU A 64 13.12 -15.24 -4.61
N SER A 65 12.79 -16.51 -4.87
CA SER A 65 13.70 -17.42 -5.60
C SER A 65 13.90 -16.99 -7.06
N GLU A 66 12.90 -16.34 -7.65
CA GLU A 66 12.94 -15.77 -9.00
C GLU A 66 13.28 -14.27 -9.00
N ALA A 67 13.43 -13.67 -7.82
CA ALA A 67 13.63 -12.24 -7.67
C ALA A 67 15.10 -11.86 -7.82
N GLN A 68 15.35 -10.76 -8.53
CA GLN A 68 16.66 -10.14 -8.58
C GLN A 68 16.72 -8.97 -7.61
N GLN A 69 17.58 -9.04 -6.61
CA GLN A 69 17.82 -7.91 -5.72
C GLN A 69 18.49 -6.75 -6.48
N VAL A 70 17.96 -5.55 -6.29
CA VAL A 70 18.55 -4.32 -6.81
C VAL A 70 19.80 -3.99 -6.01
N THR A 71 20.93 -3.96 -6.71
CA THR A 71 22.23 -3.58 -6.16
C THR A 71 22.87 -2.50 -7.04
N PRO A 72 23.90 -1.78 -6.56
CA PRO A 72 24.65 -0.84 -7.40
C PRO A 72 25.19 -1.46 -8.69
N LEU A 73 25.44 -2.76 -8.70
CA LEU A 73 25.94 -3.49 -9.88
C LEU A 73 24.83 -3.87 -10.85
N ASN A 74 23.67 -4.29 -10.34
CA ASN A 74 22.60 -4.89 -11.14
C ASN A 74 21.49 -3.90 -11.54
N GLY A 75 21.36 -2.77 -10.84
CA GLY A 75 20.32 -1.77 -11.10
C GLY A 75 20.79 -0.35 -10.79
N PRO A 76 21.86 0.15 -11.44
CA PRO A 76 22.44 1.46 -11.14
C PRO A 76 21.44 2.61 -11.34
N GLU A 77 20.49 2.48 -12.27
CA GLU A 77 19.45 3.48 -12.52
C GLU A 77 18.40 3.58 -11.39
N MET A 78 18.18 2.48 -10.66
CA MET A 78 17.22 2.41 -9.56
C MET A 78 17.80 2.94 -8.25
N MET A 79 19.12 2.83 -8.05
CA MET A 79 19.78 3.26 -6.81
C MET A 79 19.49 4.73 -6.45
N PRO A 80 19.53 5.71 -7.38
CA PRO A 80 19.15 7.09 -7.09
C PRO A 80 17.69 7.24 -6.67
N LEU A 81 16.77 6.49 -7.26
CA LEU A 81 15.35 6.54 -6.91
C LEU A 81 15.11 6.02 -5.48
N ILE A 82 15.73 4.89 -5.15
CA ILE A 82 15.70 4.29 -3.81
C ILE A 82 16.29 5.25 -2.77
N HIS A 83 17.47 5.80 -3.05
CA HIS A 83 18.14 6.73 -2.14
C HIS A 83 17.33 8.01 -1.94
N THR A 84 16.81 8.59 -3.03
CA THR A 84 16.00 9.81 -2.98
C THR A 84 14.75 9.59 -2.14
N ASN A 85 14.00 8.51 -2.39
CA ASN A 85 12.78 8.23 -1.65
C ASN A 85 13.05 7.91 -0.18
N SER A 86 14.07 7.09 0.11
CA SER A 86 14.48 6.77 1.48
C SER A 86 14.90 8.03 2.25
N THR A 87 15.61 8.97 1.60
CA THR A 87 16.01 10.25 2.19
C THR A 87 14.80 11.16 2.44
N ARG A 88 13.93 11.34 1.43
CA ARG A 88 12.74 12.20 1.53
C ARG A 88 11.77 11.71 2.61
N LEU A 89 11.53 10.40 2.65
CA LEU A 89 10.58 9.79 3.58
C LEU A 89 11.22 9.31 4.89
N GLN A 90 12.54 9.50 5.05
CA GLN A 90 13.34 9.05 6.19
C GLN A 90 13.04 7.60 6.60
N VAL A 91 12.94 6.74 5.59
CA VAL A 91 12.64 5.32 5.79
C VAL A 91 13.92 4.60 6.14
N GLU A 92 13.83 3.66 7.07
CA GLU A 92 14.91 2.71 7.34
C GLU A 92 15.34 1.98 6.06
N PRO A 93 16.56 1.42 6.02
CA PRO A 93 17.02 0.67 4.86
C PRO A 93 16.04 -0.43 4.45
N VAL A 94 15.75 -0.52 3.16
CA VAL A 94 14.87 -1.53 2.55
C VAL A 94 15.61 -2.30 1.47
N ASN A 95 15.28 -3.58 1.32
CA ASN A 95 15.74 -4.40 0.20
C ASN A 95 14.73 -4.28 -0.94
N VAL A 96 15.17 -3.82 -2.11
CA VAL A 96 14.32 -3.75 -3.30
C VAL A 96 14.63 -4.92 -4.22
N PHE A 97 13.58 -5.60 -4.67
CA PHE A 97 13.66 -6.76 -5.55
C PHE A 97 12.84 -6.51 -6.81
N ILE A 98 13.33 -7.00 -7.95
CA ILE A 98 12.61 -7.00 -9.22
C ILE A 98 12.24 -8.45 -9.55
N VAL A 99 10.95 -8.69 -9.79
CA VAL A 99 10.41 -10.02 -10.12
C VAL A 99 9.89 -10.02 -11.57
N PRO A 100 10.28 -11.00 -12.40
CA PRO A 100 9.69 -11.16 -13.72
C PRO A 100 8.18 -11.40 -13.64
N SER A 101 7.37 -10.52 -14.22
CA SER A 101 5.91 -10.72 -14.28
C SER A 101 5.29 -9.98 -15.46
N ARG A 102 4.12 -10.46 -15.89
CA ARG A 102 3.27 -9.80 -16.90
C ARG A 102 2.22 -8.87 -16.27
N GLN A 103 1.88 -9.10 -15.01
CA GLN A 103 0.94 -8.25 -14.26
C GLN A 103 1.65 -6.98 -13.82
N LEU A 104 0.94 -5.86 -13.67
CA LEU A 104 1.48 -4.67 -13.02
C LEU A 104 1.25 -4.77 -11.52
N ASN A 105 2.31 -4.80 -10.74
CA ASN A 105 2.18 -4.83 -9.29
C ASN A 105 3.48 -4.39 -8.60
N ALA A 106 3.32 -3.82 -7.41
CA ALA A 106 4.36 -3.60 -6.42
C ALA A 106 3.78 -3.89 -5.04
N TYR A 107 4.61 -4.40 -4.13
CA TYR A 107 4.18 -4.57 -2.75
C TYR A 107 5.37 -4.65 -1.80
N THR A 108 5.09 -4.33 -0.54
CA THR A 108 6.04 -4.40 0.55
C THR A 108 5.66 -5.50 1.55
N PHE A 109 6.65 -6.23 2.04
CA PHE A 109 6.47 -7.22 3.09
C PHE A 109 7.69 -7.29 4.03
N GLY A 110 7.52 -8.01 5.14
CA GLY A 110 8.55 -8.20 6.16
C GLY A 110 8.10 -7.73 7.53
N MET A 111 8.41 -8.53 8.54
CA MET A 111 8.18 -8.21 9.95
C MET A 111 9.39 -7.54 10.59
N ASP A 112 10.59 -8.00 10.22
CA ASP A 112 11.86 -7.47 10.71
C ASP A 112 12.53 -6.54 9.68
N SER A 113 13.44 -5.70 10.18
CA SER A 113 14.25 -4.82 9.34
C SER A 113 15.53 -5.52 8.86
N PRO A 114 16.01 -5.28 7.63
CA PRO A 114 15.40 -4.44 6.59
C PRO A 114 14.19 -5.10 5.90
N LYS A 115 13.12 -4.33 5.69
CA LYS A 115 11.91 -4.80 5.00
C LYS A 115 12.16 -4.95 3.50
N ALA A 116 11.34 -5.76 2.83
CA ALA A 116 11.46 -6.04 1.40
C ALA A 116 10.38 -5.33 0.58
N ILE A 117 10.77 -4.68 -0.51
CA ILE A 117 9.89 -4.11 -1.54
C ILE A 117 10.08 -4.92 -2.81
N VAL A 118 9.00 -5.40 -3.41
CA VAL A 118 9.01 -6.12 -4.68
C VAL A 118 8.36 -5.26 -5.75
N LEU A 119 9.05 -5.12 -6.88
CA LEU A 119 8.57 -4.44 -8.08
C LEU A 119 8.48 -5.46 -9.21
N TYR A 120 7.34 -5.51 -9.92
CA TYR A 120 7.23 -6.36 -11.11
C TYR A 120 7.91 -5.72 -12.31
N SER A 121 8.60 -6.53 -13.13
CA SER A 121 9.38 -6.05 -14.27
C SER A 121 8.54 -5.35 -15.35
N SER A 122 7.24 -5.65 -15.41
CA SER A 122 6.24 -4.99 -16.24
C SER A 122 6.09 -3.49 -15.93
N LEU A 123 6.30 -3.06 -14.68
CA LEU A 123 6.19 -1.65 -14.30
C LEU A 123 7.15 -0.78 -15.11
N PHE A 124 8.39 -1.24 -15.30
CA PHE A 124 9.42 -0.51 -16.06
C PHE A 124 9.15 -0.41 -17.56
N LYS A 125 8.18 -1.19 -18.08
CA LYS A 125 7.75 -1.10 -19.49
C LYS A 125 6.67 -0.04 -19.69
N ILE A 126 5.95 0.32 -18.62
CA ILE A 126 4.72 1.13 -18.69
C ILE A 126 4.85 2.46 -17.98
N MET A 127 5.59 2.47 -16.88
CA MET A 127 5.79 3.63 -16.02
C MET A 127 7.03 4.40 -16.47
N ASP A 128 6.94 5.72 -16.40
CA ASP A 128 8.09 6.60 -16.47
C ASP A 128 8.80 6.71 -15.11
N ARG A 129 9.92 7.45 -15.10
CA ARG A 129 10.77 7.60 -13.92
C ARG A 129 10.03 8.20 -12.72
N ASP A 130 9.14 9.17 -12.92
CA ASP A 130 8.43 9.83 -11.82
C ASP A 130 7.31 8.94 -11.28
N GLU A 131 6.67 8.17 -12.18
CA GLU A 131 5.66 7.18 -11.82
C GLU A 131 6.27 6.02 -11.02
N ILE A 132 7.45 5.53 -11.41
CA ILE A 132 8.23 4.58 -10.58
C ILE A 132 8.62 5.22 -9.24
N GLN A 133 9.01 6.50 -9.24
CA GLN A 133 9.34 7.19 -8.00
C GLN A 133 8.13 7.31 -7.06
N PHE A 134 6.93 7.53 -7.60
CA PHE A 134 5.67 7.49 -6.84
C PHE A 134 5.42 6.10 -6.26
N ILE A 135 5.46 5.04 -7.08
CA ILE A 135 5.21 3.65 -6.63
C ILE A 135 6.18 3.28 -5.51
N LEU A 136 7.47 3.56 -5.69
CA LEU A 136 8.47 3.26 -4.67
C LEU A 136 8.26 4.09 -3.39
N GLY A 137 7.82 5.35 -3.53
CA GLY A 137 7.49 6.21 -2.39
C GLY A 137 6.27 5.72 -1.62
N HIS A 138 5.26 5.22 -2.33
CA HIS A 138 4.06 4.59 -1.76
C HIS A 138 4.45 3.35 -0.93
N GLU A 139 5.23 2.44 -1.51
CA GLU A 139 5.72 1.24 -0.81
C GLU A 139 6.58 1.57 0.41
N MET A 140 7.51 2.52 0.28
CA MET A 140 8.28 3.03 1.41
C MET A 140 7.40 3.72 2.47
N GLY A 141 6.29 4.33 2.06
CA GLY A 141 5.25 4.84 2.95
C GLY A 141 4.70 3.75 3.87
N HIS A 142 4.37 2.57 3.34
CA HIS A 142 3.95 1.43 4.15
C HIS A 142 5.04 0.97 5.13
N VAL A 143 6.30 0.95 4.73
CA VAL A 143 7.43 0.64 5.64
C VAL A 143 7.49 1.62 6.79
N LYS A 144 7.47 2.92 6.47
CA LYS A 144 7.67 4.01 7.42
C LYS A 144 6.52 4.12 8.41
N LEU A 145 5.30 3.93 7.92
CA LEU A 145 4.08 4.03 8.70
C LEU A 145 3.70 2.74 9.42
N GLY A 146 4.46 1.65 9.21
CA GLY A 146 4.28 0.39 9.92
C GLY A 146 3.11 -0.45 9.40
N HIS A 147 2.77 -0.34 8.12
CA HIS A 147 1.66 -1.08 7.50
C HIS A 147 2.07 -2.50 7.05
N THR A 148 3.36 -2.85 7.06
CA THR A 148 3.87 -4.09 6.44
C THR A 148 3.43 -5.38 7.15
N TRP A 149 3.19 -5.32 8.45
CA TRP A 149 2.68 -6.47 9.20
C TRP A 149 1.25 -6.82 8.76
N LEU A 150 0.43 -5.81 8.44
CA LEU A 150 -0.92 -6.01 7.93
C LEU A 150 -0.89 -6.68 6.57
N ASN A 151 -0.06 -6.19 5.63
CA ASN A 151 0.07 -6.79 4.30
C ASN A 151 0.51 -8.27 4.38
N THR A 152 1.42 -8.57 5.32
CA THR A 152 1.88 -9.95 5.59
C THR A 152 0.74 -10.82 6.14
N LEU A 153 -0.04 -10.28 7.07
CA LEU A 153 -1.13 -11.00 7.73
C LEU A 153 -2.33 -11.22 6.79
N VAL A 154 -2.78 -10.18 6.08
CA VAL A 154 -3.86 -10.25 5.08
C VAL A 154 -3.49 -11.21 3.93
N GLY A 155 -2.24 -11.16 3.44
CA GLY A 155 -1.76 -12.10 2.43
C GLY A 155 -1.76 -13.57 2.90
N GLY A 156 -1.55 -13.80 4.20
CA GLY A 156 -1.68 -15.12 4.83
C GLY A 156 -3.13 -15.59 5.01
N LEU A 157 -4.08 -14.66 5.18
CA LEU A 157 -5.50 -14.94 5.37
C LEU A 157 -6.28 -15.08 4.05
N SER A 158 -5.72 -14.66 2.90
CA SER A 158 -6.40 -14.65 1.59
C SER A 158 -6.90 -16.02 1.08
N GLY A 159 -6.57 -17.12 1.77
CA GLY A 159 -6.99 -18.48 1.43
C GLY A 159 -8.01 -19.10 2.40
N ILE A 160 -8.43 -18.37 3.44
CA ILE A 160 -9.46 -18.86 4.37
C ILE A 160 -10.81 -18.43 3.79
N PRO A 161 -11.74 -19.36 3.50
CA PRO A 161 -13.06 -19.00 3.02
C PRO A 161 -13.71 -18.02 3.99
N SER A 162 -14.20 -16.89 3.48
CA SER A 162 -14.95 -15.90 4.24
C SER A 162 -16.23 -16.56 4.73
N SER A 163 -16.17 -17.20 5.89
CA SER A 163 -17.34 -17.82 6.51
C SER A 163 -18.30 -16.71 6.96
N LEU A 164 -19.59 -16.87 6.67
CA LEU A 164 -20.64 -15.97 7.14
C LEU A 164 -20.54 -15.74 8.66
N GLY A 165 -20.86 -14.52 9.12
CA GLY A 165 -20.87 -14.16 10.54
C GLY A 165 -19.61 -13.42 11.00
N ALA A 166 -19.00 -13.87 12.11
CA ALA A 166 -17.90 -13.21 12.79
C ALA A 166 -16.68 -12.89 11.89
N ALA A 167 -16.30 -13.81 11.00
CA ALA A 167 -15.16 -13.61 10.11
C ALA A 167 -15.40 -12.48 9.09
N ALA A 168 -16.62 -12.37 8.54
CA ALA A 168 -16.98 -11.29 7.62
C ALA A 168 -16.92 -9.90 8.29
N ILE A 169 -17.35 -9.81 9.55
CA ILE A 169 -17.27 -8.54 10.31
C ILE A 169 -15.82 -8.12 10.51
N MET A 170 -14.94 -9.06 10.90
CA MET A 170 -13.52 -8.78 11.04
C MET A 170 -12.89 -8.38 9.71
N GLU A 171 -13.20 -9.10 8.63
CA GLU A 171 -12.70 -8.80 7.29
C GLU A 171 -13.08 -7.39 6.83
N LEU A 172 -14.34 -6.97 7.02
CA LEU A 172 -14.78 -5.62 6.70
C LEU A 172 -14.03 -4.57 7.51
N ALA A 173 -13.82 -4.79 8.81
CA ALA A 173 -13.07 -3.88 9.67
C ALA A 173 -11.59 -3.78 9.26
N PHE A 174 -10.96 -4.90 8.89
CA PHE A 174 -9.60 -4.92 8.37
C PHE A 174 -9.49 -4.24 7.01
N ARG A 175 -10.41 -4.50 6.09
CA ARG A 175 -10.45 -3.84 4.76
C ARG A 175 -10.62 -2.34 4.90
N TRP A 176 -11.47 -1.88 5.82
CA TRP A 176 -11.65 -0.45 6.08
C TRP A 176 -10.35 0.22 6.56
N TRP A 177 -9.66 -0.41 7.51
CA TRP A 177 -8.35 0.09 7.94
C TRP A 177 -7.31 0.03 6.82
N ASN A 178 -7.28 -1.06 6.04
CA ASN A 178 -6.38 -1.19 4.90
C ASN A 178 -6.55 -0.04 3.89
N ARG A 179 -7.79 0.40 3.61
CA ARG A 179 -8.04 1.56 2.73
C ARG A 179 -7.43 2.85 3.28
N ALA A 180 -7.53 3.07 4.59
CA ALA A 180 -6.91 4.23 5.23
C ALA A 180 -5.37 4.18 5.14
N CYS A 181 -4.78 2.99 5.23
CA CYS A 181 -3.34 2.77 5.01
C CYS A 181 -2.92 3.14 3.58
N GLU A 182 -3.73 2.79 2.56
CA GLU A 182 -3.49 3.16 1.16
C GLU A 182 -3.49 4.67 0.97
N TYR A 183 -4.44 5.41 1.56
CA TYR A 183 -4.45 6.88 1.48
C TYR A 183 -3.19 7.50 2.10
N SER A 184 -2.74 6.97 3.24
CA SER A 184 -1.48 7.41 3.86
C SER A 184 -0.26 7.10 2.99
N ALA A 185 -0.23 5.93 2.35
CA ALA A 185 0.84 5.54 1.44
C ALA A 185 0.84 6.38 0.14
N ASP A 186 -0.32 6.72 -0.40
CA ASP A 186 -0.46 7.63 -1.54
C ASP A 186 0.10 9.01 -1.25
N ARG A 187 -0.18 9.56 -0.07
CA ARG A 187 0.41 10.83 0.38
C ARG A 187 1.94 10.75 0.44
N ALA A 188 2.49 9.62 0.93
CA ALA A 188 3.92 9.37 0.92
C ALA A 188 4.50 9.32 -0.50
N GLY A 189 3.84 8.60 -1.41
CA GLY A 189 4.22 8.51 -2.82
C GLY A 189 4.23 9.87 -3.52
N VAL A 190 3.19 10.68 -3.33
CA VAL A 190 3.08 12.03 -3.93
C VAL A 190 4.19 12.95 -3.41
N LEU A 191 4.48 12.90 -2.11
CA LEU A 191 5.59 13.65 -1.50
C LEU A 191 6.96 13.18 -1.98
N ALA A 192 7.11 11.88 -2.23
CA ALA A 192 8.35 11.29 -2.72
C ALA A 192 8.65 11.68 -4.18
N CYS A 193 7.64 11.68 -5.06
CA CYS A 193 7.81 12.10 -6.45
C CYS A 193 7.71 13.61 -6.66
N GLY A 194 7.03 14.34 -5.76
CA GLY A 194 6.80 15.79 -5.86
C GLY A 194 5.93 16.20 -7.06
N ARG A 195 5.25 15.25 -7.71
CA ARG A 195 4.50 15.45 -8.96
C ARG A 195 3.12 14.78 -8.87
N PRO A 196 2.09 15.48 -8.35
CA PRO A 196 0.74 14.92 -8.19
C PRO A 196 0.15 14.33 -9.48
N ASN A 197 0.35 14.98 -10.63
CA ASN A 197 -0.13 14.48 -11.92
C ASN A 197 0.51 13.14 -12.31
N LYS A 198 1.78 12.91 -11.94
CA LYS A 198 2.48 11.64 -12.18
C LYS A 198 2.01 10.55 -11.22
N ALA A 199 1.68 10.90 -9.98
CA ALA A 199 1.06 9.97 -9.04
C ALA A 199 -0.30 9.47 -9.56
N ILE A 200 -1.16 10.39 -10.02
CA ILE A 200 -2.46 10.03 -10.64
C ILE A 200 -2.26 9.18 -11.89
N SER A 201 -1.34 9.58 -12.78
CA SER A 201 -1.01 8.81 -13.99
C SER A 201 -0.54 7.38 -13.66
N ALA A 202 0.28 7.21 -12.62
CA ALA A 202 0.73 5.90 -12.16
C ALA A 202 -0.44 5.03 -11.68
N LEU A 203 -1.37 5.59 -10.88
CA LEU A 203 -2.55 4.84 -10.41
C LEU A 203 -3.44 4.40 -11.56
N VAL A 204 -3.73 5.31 -12.51
CA VAL A 204 -4.53 4.97 -13.70
C VAL A 204 -3.85 3.88 -14.54
N LYS A 205 -2.53 3.94 -14.70
CA LYS A 205 -1.77 2.90 -15.42
C LYS A 205 -1.75 1.56 -14.70
N LEU A 206 -1.72 1.54 -13.36
CA LEU A 206 -1.80 0.29 -12.59
C LEU A 206 -3.14 -0.43 -12.85
N GLU A 207 -4.21 0.33 -12.98
CA GLU A 207 -5.57 -0.20 -13.21
C GLU A 207 -5.83 -0.54 -14.68
N ALA A 208 -5.68 0.44 -15.57
CA ALA A 208 -5.98 0.28 -17.00
C ALA A 208 -4.89 -0.47 -17.78
N GLY A 209 -3.74 -0.71 -17.16
CA GLY A 209 -2.63 -1.43 -17.76
C GLY A 209 -2.11 -0.78 -19.04
N GLY A 210 -1.88 -1.60 -20.06
CA GLY A 210 -1.33 -1.15 -21.34
C GLY A 210 -2.23 -0.19 -22.14
N ILE A 211 -3.52 -0.07 -21.79
CA ILE A 211 -4.44 0.84 -22.48
C ILE A 211 -4.05 2.31 -22.19
N ALA A 212 -3.57 2.59 -20.97
CA ALA A 212 -3.17 3.91 -20.52
C ALA A 212 -1.81 4.40 -21.08
N HIS A 213 -1.18 3.65 -22.00
CA HIS A 213 0.04 4.11 -22.68
C HIS A 213 -0.20 5.27 -23.66
N THR A 214 -1.41 5.33 -24.24
CA THR A 214 -1.77 6.37 -25.21
C THR A 214 -2.51 7.48 -24.50
N GLN A 215 -2.40 8.73 -24.99
CA GLN A 215 -3.14 9.85 -24.41
C GLN A 215 -4.67 9.61 -24.46
N ALA A 216 -5.17 9.05 -25.57
CA ALA A 216 -6.58 8.71 -25.71
C ALA A 216 -7.02 7.60 -24.74
N GLY A 217 -6.21 6.54 -24.59
CA GLY A 217 -6.49 5.46 -23.65
C GLY A 217 -6.41 5.91 -22.19
N MET A 218 -5.47 6.79 -21.84
CA MET A 218 -5.39 7.42 -20.52
C MET A 218 -6.63 8.27 -20.23
N GLN A 219 -7.08 9.09 -21.19
CA GLN A 219 -8.30 9.89 -21.03
C GLN A 219 -9.55 9.00 -20.89
N ALA A 220 -9.65 7.93 -21.68
CA ALA A 220 -10.75 6.98 -21.57
C ALA A 220 -10.75 6.26 -20.20
N ALA A 221 -9.58 5.89 -19.69
CA ALA A 221 -9.44 5.28 -18.37
C ALA A 221 -9.85 6.24 -17.25
N ILE A 222 -9.36 7.49 -17.29
CA ILE A 222 -9.77 8.53 -16.33
C ILE A 222 -11.28 8.76 -16.40
N GLN A 223 -11.85 8.88 -17.60
CA GLN A 223 -13.28 9.07 -17.77
C GLN A 223 -14.05 7.88 -17.20
N HIS A 224 -13.60 6.65 -17.42
CA HIS A 224 -14.23 5.46 -16.85
C HIS A 224 -14.24 5.51 -15.32
N ILE A 225 -13.08 5.80 -14.71
CA ILE A 225 -12.90 5.94 -13.26
C ILE A 225 -13.80 7.07 -12.70
N GLU A 226 -13.89 8.20 -13.41
CA GLU A 226 -14.74 9.35 -13.00
C GLU A 226 -16.23 9.10 -13.22
N THR A 227 -16.62 8.18 -14.11
CA THR A 227 -18.04 7.81 -14.30
C THR A 227 -18.57 6.78 -13.32
N GLU A 228 -17.71 6.12 -12.54
CA GLU A 228 -18.09 5.20 -11.46
C GLU A 228 -18.53 5.95 -10.18
N ASP A 229 -18.99 7.20 -10.32
CA ASP A 229 -19.26 8.14 -9.23
C ASP A 229 -20.50 7.77 -8.39
N ASP A 230 -20.31 7.89 -7.06
CA ASP A 230 -21.24 7.97 -5.92
C ASP A 230 -22.66 7.34 -5.98
N ASP A 231 -22.86 6.18 -6.64
CA ASP A 231 -24.06 5.38 -6.39
C ASP A 231 -23.92 4.54 -5.10
N PHE A 232 -25.04 4.33 -4.40
CA PHE A 232 -25.10 3.46 -3.21
C PHE A 232 -24.58 2.05 -3.52
N MET A 233 -24.85 1.56 -4.74
CA MET A 233 -24.40 0.25 -5.20
C MET A 233 -22.87 0.17 -5.33
N HIS A 234 -22.20 1.22 -5.81
CA HIS A 234 -20.74 1.24 -5.94
C HIS A 234 -20.03 1.34 -4.58
N ASN A 235 -20.62 2.05 -3.60
CA ASN A 235 -20.11 2.02 -2.23
C ASN A 235 -20.25 0.63 -1.57
N LEU A 236 -21.27 -0.16 -1.92
CA LEU A 236 -21.42 -1.55 -1.49
C LEU A 236 -20.40 -2.48 -2.19
N GLU A 237 -20.14 -2.27 -3.48
CA GLU A 237 -19.08 -2.97 -4.22
C GLU A 237 -17.70 -2.67 -3.62
N GLU A 238 -17.44 -1.42 -3.24
CA GLU A 238 -16.19 -1.04 -2.59
C GLU A 238 -15.98 -1.81 -1.28
N LEU A 239 -17.03 -2.01 -0.47
CA LEU A 239 -16.95 -2.80 0.78
C LEU A 239 -16.41 -4.22 0.52
N MET A 240 -16.70 -4.79 -0.65
CA MET A 240 -16.26 -6.13 -1.08
C MET A 240 -14.96 -6.14 -1.89
N ALA A 241 -14.45 -4.98 -2.34
CA ALA A 241 -13.20 -4.87 -3.09
C ALA A 241 -11.95 -4.99 -2.19
N SER A 242 -10.87 -5.59 -2.71
CA SER A 242 -9.61 -5.80 -1.99
C SER A 242 -8.71 -4.56 -1.94
N HIS A 243 -8.93 -3.62 -2.86
CA HIS A 243 -8.27 -2.31 -2.90
C HIS A 243 -9.35 -1.20 -2.89
N PRO A 244 -9.06 -0.03 -2.31
CA PRO A 244 -9.94 1.13 -2.45
C PRO A 244 -10.13 1.48 -3.92
N MET A 245 -11.29 2.04 -4.25
CA MET A 245 -11.57 2.50 -5.61
C MET A 245 -10.53 3.54 -6.04
N ILE A 246 -10.01 3.40 -7.27
CA ILE A 246 -8.98 4.29 -7.79
C ILE A 246 -9.47 5.74 -7.85
N ALA A 247 -10.77 5.97 -8.16
CA ALA A 247 -11.41 7.28 -8.12
C ALA A 247 -11.18 7.99 -6.77
N LYS A 248 -11.50 7.31 -5.66
CA LYS A 248 -11.32 7.87 -4.30
C LYS A 248 -9.86 8.15 -3.96
N ARG A 249 -8.93 7.29 -4.40
CA ARG A 249 -7.49 7.53 -4.21
C ARG A 249 -7.02 8.76 -4.99
N ILE A 250 -7.48 8.92 -6.23
CA ILE A 250 -7.18 10.09 -7.08
C ILE A 250 -7.71 11.37 -6.40
N ASP A 251 -8.92 11.35 -5.87
CA ASP A 251 -9.51 12.51 -5.21
C ASP A 251 -8.81 12.86 -3.89
N GLU A 252 -8.41 11.86 -3.10
CA GLU A 252 -7.56 12.07 -1.92
C GLU A 252 -6.20 12.67 -2.30
N ILE A 253 -5.58 12.22 -3.39
CA ILE A 253 -4.33 12.81 -3.90
C ILE A 253 -4.56 14.26 -4.35
N ARG A 254 -5.62 14.56 -5.11
CA ARG A 254 -5.96 15.91 -5.57
C ARG A 254 -6.19 16.85 -4.38
N SER A 255 -7.00 16.41 -3.41
CA SER A 255 -7.30 17.13 -2.17
C SER A 255 -6.03 17.38 -1.35
N PHE A 256 -5.22 16.35 -1.11
CA PHE A 256 -3.99 16.49 -0.36
C PHE A 256 -2.99 17.43 -1.05
N SER A 257 -2.80 17.30 -2.36
CA SER A 257 -1.81 18.08 -3.13
C SER A 257 -2.12 19.58 -3.17
N THR A 258 -3.37 19.98 -2.95
CA THR A 258 -3.77 21.39 -2.87
C THR A 258 -3.73 21.95 -1.44
N SER A 259 -3.50 21.10 -0.43
CA SER A 259 -3.50 21.48 0.98
C SER A 259 -2.24 22.25 1.39
N LEU A 260 -2.37 23.10 2.41
CA LEU A 260 -1.23 23.76 3.07
C LEU A 260 -0.27 22.75 3.72
N ALA A 261 -0.80 21.61 4.19
CA ALA A 261 0.01 20.55 4.77
C ALA A 261 0.98 19.97 3.74
N TYR A 262 0.51 19.68 2.53
CA TYR A 262 1.37 19.22 1.44
C TYR A 262 2.45 20.24 1.11
N GLN A 263 2.09 21.51 0.90
CA GLN A 263 3.05 22.57 0.57
C GLN A 263 4.14 22.71 1.65
N ARG A 264 3.75 22.68 2.92
CA ARG A 264 4.68 22.73 4.06
C ARG A 264 5.63 21.53 4.06
N ILE A 265 5.10 20.31 4.00
CA ILE A 265 5.91 19.08 4.09
C ILE A 265 6.84 18.98 2.88
N GLN A 266 6.32 19.24 1.68
CA GLN A 266 7.08 19.23 0.43
C GLN A 266 8.26 20.22 0.49
N SER A 267 8.03 21.45 0.96
CA SER A 267 9.10 22.45 1.13
C SER A 267 10.19 21.98 2.09
N LEU A 268 9.82 21.33 3.19
CA LEU A 268 10.77 20.79 4.17
C LEU A 268 11.58 19.61 3.61
N MET A 269 10.95 18.76 2.79
CA MET A 269 11.64 17.66 2.08
C MET A 269 12.65 18.19 1.06
N ASP A 270 12.27 19.21 0.28
CA ASP A 270 13.11 19.77 -0.77
C ASP A 270 14.34 20.49 -0.18
N GLN A 271 14.19 21.14 0.99
CA GLN A 271 15.31 21.75 1.72
C GLN A 271 16.33 20.73 2.23
N ASN A 272 15.92 19.51 2.55
CA ASN A 272 16.82 18.46 3.04
C ASN A 272 17.66 17.82 1.93
N LEU A 273 17.26 17.94 0.66
CA LEU A 273 18.03 17.47 -0.50
C LEU A 273 18.99 18.53 -1.06
N ALA A 274 18.94 19.76 -0.56
CA ALA A 274 19.72 20.90 -1.06
C ALA A 274 21.16 20.98 -0.50
N PHE A 275 21.67 19.92 0.12
CA PHE A 275 23.01 19.85 0.71
C PHE A 275 23.74 18.58 0.26
#